data_AF-I1NFJ3-F1
#
_entry.id   AF-I1NFJ3-F1
#
_cell.length_a   1.000
_cell.length_b   1.000
_cell.length_c   1.000
_cell.angle_alpha   90.00
_cell.angle_beta   90.00
_cell.angle_gamma   90.00
#
_symmetry.space_group_name_H-M   'P 1'
#
loop_
_entity.id
_entity.type
_entity.pdbx_description
1 polymer ?
#
loop_
_entity_poly.entity_id
_entity_poly.type
_entity_poly.pdbx_seq_one_letter_code
_entity_poly.pdbx_strand_id
1 'polypeptide(L)'
;MGSASLIPVSWLPWRPLSPFKGTVKTLVAKPWLKKIQQARPLISVVNKAASLSSPVTAPSVGVRFRLDNLGPQPGSRKRAKRKGRGISAGQGASCGFGMRGQKSRSGPGVRKGFEGGQMPLYRRIPKLRGIAGGMHAGLPKYVHVNLRDIEDAKFKEGEEVSLESLKAKGVINPSGRERRLPLKRYCGV
;
A
#
# COMPACT_ATOMS: atom_id res chain seq x y z
N MET A 1 62.06 15.34 23.18
CA MET A 1 61.03 16.34 22.82
C MET A 1 60.16 15.72 21.73
N GLY A 2 58.89 15.38 21.88
CA GLY A 2 57.96 15.47 22.99
C GLY A 2 57.04 14.25 23.00
N SER A 3 56.62 13.86 24.20
CA SER A 3 55.71 12.78 24.52
C SER A 3 54.27 13.15 24.15
N ALA A 4 53.61 12.33 23.32
CA ALA A 4 52.18 12.42 23.08
C ALA A 4 51.46 11.63 24.18
N SER A 5 50.91 12.36 25.16
CA SER A 5 50.08 11.82 26.23
C SER A 5 48.69 11.44 25.71
N LEU A 6 48.33 10.18 25.92
CA LEU A 6 46.97 9.66 25.82
C LEU A 6 46.12 10.28 26.94
N ILE A 7 45.04 10.96 26.58
CA ILE A 7 44.01 11.42 27.52
C ILE A 7 42.92 10.33 27.58
N PRO A 8 42.67 9.69 28.73
CA PRO A 8 41.57 8.74 28.88
C PRO A 8 40.26 9.52 29.10
N VAL A 9 39.32 9.42 28.16
CA VAL A 9 37.96 9.93 28.37
C VAL A 9 37.17 8.88 29.14
N SER A 10 37.34 8.88 30.45
CA SER A 10 36.46 8.21 31.39
C SER A 10 35.60 9.28 32.10
N TRP A 11 34.35 8.90 32.38
CA TRP A 11 33.35 9.61 33.22
C TRP A 11 32.55 10.76 32.59
N LEU A 12 31.46 10.40 31.91
CA LEU A 12 30.20 11.15 31.98
C LEU A 12 29.07 10.19 32.36
N PRO A 13 28.35 10.41 33.48
CA PRO A 13 27.22 9.57 33.84
C PRO A 13 26.07 9.77 32.83
N TRP A 14 25.65 8.68 32.20
CA TRP A 14 24.41 8.61 31.44
C TRP A 14 23.24 8.98 32.36
N ARG A 15 22.63 10.15 32.13
CA ARG A 15 21.32 10.51 32.70
C ARG A 15 20.22 9.84 31.87
N PRO A 16 19.28 9.09 32.46
CA PRO A 16 18.07 8.67 31.76
C PRO A 16 17.21 9.91 31.44
N LEU A 17 16.76 10.04 30.19
CA LEU A 17 15.84 11.09 29.77
C LEU A 17 14.52 10.95 30.54
N SER A 18 14.11 12.03 31.19
CA SER A 18 12.80 12.16 31.83
C SER A 18 11.65 12.09 30.81
N PRO A 19 10.43 11.69 31.22
CA PRO A 19 9.24 11.82 30.41
C PRO A 19 9.00 13.29 30.07
N PHE A 20 8.97 13.62 28.79
CA PHE A 20 8.64 14.95 28.31
C PHE A 20 7.18 15.29 28.68
N LYS A 21 7.02 16.20 29.65
CA LYS A 21 5.76 16.86 30.00
C LYS A 21 5.84 18.29 29.47
N GLY A 22 5.32 18.53 28.27
CA GLY A 22 5.34 19.88 27.68
C GLY A 22 4.49 19.99 26.41
N THR A 23 3.88 21.16 26.22
CA THR A 23 2.96 21.50 25.13
C THR A 23 3.72 22.14 23.96
N VAL A 24 3.48 21.70 22.73
CA VAL A 24 4.22 22.10 21.49
C VAL A 24 3.87 23.52 21.00
N LYS A 25 3.01 24.25 21.74
CA LYS A 25 2.44 25.55 21.32
C LYS A 25 3.47 26.69 21.21
N THR A 26 4.72 26.52 21.63
CA THR A 26 5.77 27.55 21.54
C THR A 26 6.75 27.38 20.38
N LEU A 27 6.55 26.39 19.49
CA LEU A 27 7.39 26.25 18.29
C LEU A 27 6.78 27.02 17.11
N VAL A 28 7.18 28.29 16.97
CA VAL A 28 6.85 29.13 15.82
C VAL A 28 7.50 28.54 14.56
N ALA A 29 6.67 28.06 13.64
CA ALA A 29 7.12 27.67 12.30
C ALA A 29 7.50 28.92 11.48
N LYS A 30 8.65 28.88 10.82
CA LYS A 30 9.10 29.95 9.90
C LYS A 30 8.16 30.02 8.69
N PRO A 31 7.72 31.23 8.28
CA PRO A 31 6.75 31.37 7.21
C PRO A 31 7.53 31.43 5.89
N TRP A 32 7.82 30.29 5.26
CA TRP A 32 8.18 30.28 3.83
C TRP A 32 8.11 28.86 3.26
N LEU A 33 6.91 28.48 2.85
CA LEU A 33 6.69 27.74 1.60
C LEU A 33 5.22 27.89 1.22
N LYS A 34 4.92 28.93 0.45
CA LYS A 34 3.59 29.11 -0.14
C LYS A 34 3.31 27.93 -1.09
N LYS A 35 2.14 27.34 -0.90
CA LYS A 35 1.49 26.33 -1.74
C LYS A 35 1.73 26.56 -3.24
N ILE A 36 2.23 25.54 -3.93
CA ILE A 36 1.93 25.30 -5.34
C ILE A 36 0.88 24.18 -5.36
N GLN A 37 -0.38 24.56 -5.14
CA GLN A 37 -1.52 23.73 -5.54
C GLN A 37 -1.69 23.96 -7.04
N GLN A 38 -0.97 23.20 -7.87
CA GLN A 38 -1.36 23.11 -9.27
C GLN A 38 -2.67 22.31 -9.34
N ALA A 39 -3.73 23.03 -9.65
CA ALA A 39 -5.04 22.46 -9.96
C ALA A 39 -4.87 21.42 -11.07
N ARG A 40 -5.28 20.18 -10.78
CA ARG A 40 -5.46 19.17 -11.82
C ARG A 40 -6.62 19.63 -12.71
N PRO A 41 -6.44 19.80 -14.03
CA PRO A 41 -7.57 20.09 -14.89
C PRO A 41 -8.53 18.89 -14.85
N LEU A 42 -9.77 19.15 -14.44
CA LEU A 42 -10.88 18.23 -14.64
C LEU A 42 -11.10 18.08 -16.14
N ILE A 43 -10.57 17.01 -16.73
CA ILE A 43 -10.93 16.61 -18.08
C ILE A 43 -12.37 16.09 -18.00
N SER A 44 -13.33 16.96 -18.31
CA SER A 44 -14.72 16.54 -18.54
C SER A 44 -14.78 15.85 -19.90
N VAL A 45 -14.74 14.52 -19.90
CA VAL A 45 -15.08 13.74 -21.09
C VAL A 45 -16.59 13.85 -21.30
N VAL A 46 -17.00 14.69 -22.26
CA VAL A 46 -18.38 14.72 -22.74
C VAL A 46 -18.61 13.47 -23.57
N ASN A 47 -19.22 12.45 -22.97
CA ASN A 47 -19.74 11.30 -23.71
C ASN A 47 -21.10 11.67 -24.30
N LYS A 48 -21.10 12.15 -25.55
CA LYS A 48 -22.31 12.28 -26.36
C LYS A 48 -22.68 10.87 -26.87
N ALA A 49 -23.43 10.12 -26.07
CA ALA A 49 -24.01 8.85 -26.48
C ALA A 49 -25.53 9.03 -26.65
N ALA A 50 -25.94 9.32 -27.87
CA ALA A 50 -27.30 9.05 -28.32
C ALA A 50 -27.37 7.56 -28.71
N SER A 51 -28.12 6.77 -27.95
CA SER A 51 -28.86 5.59 -28.42
C SER A 51 -29.62 4.92 -27.26
N LEU A 52 -30.91 5.21 -27.21
CA LEU A 52 -32.01 4.39 -26.67
C LEU A 52 -31.70 3.59 -25.39
N SER A 53 -31.72 4.27 -24.25
CA SER A 53 -31.89 3.62 -22.96
C SER A 53 -33.37 3.26 -22.76
N SER A 54 -33.67 1.97 -22.59
CA SER A 54 -34.94 1.49 -22.05
C SER A 54 -35.34 2.29 -20.81
N PRO A 55 -36.64 2.55 -20.56
CA PRO A 55 -37.05 3.28 -19.37
C PRO A 55 -36.63 2.48 -18.14
N VAL A 56 -35.63 2.98 -17.42
CA VAL A 56 -35.35 2.57 -16.05
C VAL A 56 -36.49 3.17 -15.24
N THR A 57 -37.55 2.39 -15.05
CA THR A 57 -38.64 2.74 -14.14
C THR A 57 -38.01 3.08 -12.79
N ALA A 58 -38.20 4.33 -12.36
CA ALA A 58 -37.71 4.81 -11.08
C ALA A 58 -38.14 3.84 -9.96
N PRO A 59 -37.29 3.58 -8.95
CA PRO A 59 -37.66 2.68 -7.86
C PRO A 59 -38.91 3.24 -7.17
N SER A 60 -40.03 2.53 -7.29
CA SER A 60 -41.24 2.81 -6.54
C SER A 60 -40.89 2.75 -5.05
N VAL A 61 -40.83 3.91 -4.42
CA VAL A 61 -40.47 4.10 -3.01
C VAL A 61 -41.51 3.37 -2.17
N GLY A 62 -41.19 2.15 -1.70
CA GLY A 62 -42.09 1.33 -0.90
C GLY A 62 -42.00 -0.19 -1.07
N VAL A 63 -41.13 -0.73 -1.92
CA VAL A 63 -41.02 -2.19 -2.09
C VAL A 63 -40.31 -2.83 -0.88
N ARG A 64 -41.03 -3.69 -0.15
CA ARG A 64 -40.46 -4.52 0.94
C ARG A 64 -39.49 -5.55 0.37
N PHE A 65 -38.30 -5.67 0.97
CA PHE A 65 -37.35 -6.73 0.62
C PHE A 65 -37.96 -8.12 0.89
N ARG A 66 -38.02 -8.92 -0.16
CA ARG A 66 -38.36 -10.35 -0.18
C ARG A 66 -37.32 -11.06 -1.02
N LEU A 67 -37.18 -12.37 -0.87
CA LEU A 67 -36.19 -13.15 -1.64
C LEU A 67 -36.35 -12.97 -3.15
N ASP A 68 -37.58 -12.75 -3.63
CA ASP A 68 -37.89 -12.59 -5.06
C ASP A 68 -37.44 -11.25 -5.64
N ASN A 69 -37.20 -10.24 -4.79
CA ASN A 69 -36.90 -8.86 -5.18
C ASN A 69 -35.44 -8.45 -4.89
N LEU A 70 -34.59 -9.39 -4.48
CA LEU A 70 -33.17 -9.16 -4.25
C LEU A 70 -32.38 -9.44 -5.52
N GLY A 71 -31.48 -8.52 -5.87
CA GLY A 71 -30.55 -8.67 -6.98
C GLY A 71 -29.23 -8.01 -6.68
N PRO A 72 -28.12 -8.46 -7.30
CA PRO A 72 -26.85 -7.77 -7.17
C PRO A 72 -26.88 -6.41 -7.86
N GLN A 73 -26.10 -5.46 -7.35
CA GLN A 73 -25.90 -4.16 -8.01
C GLN A 73 -25.41 -4.37 -9.46
N PRO A 74 -25.92 -3.60 -10.46
CA PRO A 74 -25.43 -3.69 -11.83
C PRO A 74 -23.90 -3.55 -11.90
N GLY A 75 -23.26 -4.46 -12.63
CA GLY A 75 -21.80 -4.50 -12.76
C GLY A 75 -21.06 -5.25 -11.65
N SER A 76 -21.71 -5.61 -10.54
CA SER A 76 -21.10 -6.40 -9.46
C SER A 76 -20.67 -7.80 -9.93
N ARG A 77 -21.54 -8.49 -10.70
CA ARG A 77 -21.26 -9.83 -11.24
C ARG A 77 -21.29 -9.81 -12.77
N LYS A 78 -20.14 -10.04 -13.40
CA LYS A 78 -20.02 -10.18 -14.86
C LYS A 78 -20.07 -11.66 -15.25
N ARG A 79 -20.87 -12.01 -16.27
CA ARG A 79 -20.92 -13.39 -16.80
C ARG A 79 -19.58 -13.75 -17.45
N ALA A 80 -19.04 -14.93 -17.12
CA ALA A 80 -17.79 -15.41 -17.69
C ALA A 80 -17.96 -15.82 -19.17
N LYS A 81 -16.90 -15.62 -19.97
CA LYS A 81 -16.90 -16.03 -21.38
C LYS A 81 -16.73 -17.55 -21.48
N ARG A 82 -17.71 -18.24 -22.08
CA ARG A 82 -17.63 -19.68 -22.38
C ARG A 82 -17.00 -19.86 -23.77
N LYS A 83 -15.71 -20.20 -23.80
CA LYS A 83 -14.95 -20.38 -25.04
C LYS A 83 -15.41 -21.64 -25.81
N GLY A 84 -15.25 -21.65 -27.13
CA GLY A 84 -15.59 -22.81 -27.97
C GLY A 84 -17.09 -23.08 -28.10
N ARG A 85 -17.92 -22.04 -28.17
CA ARG A 85 -19.38 -22.13 -28.32
C ARG A 85 -19.87 -21.29 -29.50
N GLY A 86 -19.39 -21.63 -30.70
CA GLY A 86 -19.73 -20.94 -31.94
C GLY A 86 -19.05 -19.58 -32.10
N ILE A 87 -18.92 -19.14 -33.36
CA ILE A 87 -18.23 -17.88 -33.71
C ILE A 87 -18.97 -16.64 -33.23
N SER A 88 -20.31 -16.66 -33.23
CA SER A 88 -21.16 -15.53 -32.81
C SER A 88 -20.95 -15.14 -31.33
N ALA A 89 -20.58 -16.10 -30.48
CA ALA A 89 -20.23 -15.83 -29.08
C ALA A 89 -18.84 -15.15 -28.89
N GLY A 90 -18.07 -14.95 -29.97
CA GLY A 90 -16.85 -14.17 -30.04
C GLY A 90 -15.54 -14.96 -29.93
N GLN A 91 -15.51 -16.11 -29.23
CA GLN A 91 -14.29 -16.94 -29.05
C GLN A 91 -14.55 -18.39 -29.46
N GLY A 92 -15.18 -18.58 -30.63
CA GLY A 92 -15.65 -19.87 -31.12
C GLY A 92 -14.60 -20.74 -31.79
N ALA A 93 -13.89 -20.21 -32.79
CA ALA A 93 -13.00 -20.99 -33.65
C ALA A 93 -11.74 -21.46 -32.91
N SER A 94 -10.79 -20.55 -32.65
CA SER A 94 -9.52 -20.87 -31.99
C SER A 94 -9.53 -20.61 -30.48
N CYS A 95 -10.69 -20.28 -29.90
CA CYS A 95 -10.83 -19.89 -28.50
C CYS A 95 -9.91 -18.72 -28.05
N GLY A 96 -9.40 -17.94 -29.02
CA GLY A 96 -8.46 -16.84 -28.82
C GLY A 96 -6.99 -17.24 -28.78
N PHE A 97 -6.66 -18.49 -29.11
CA PHE A 97 -5.28 -19.00 -29.10
C PHE A 97 -4.55 -18.85 -30.44
N GLY A 98 -5.26 -18.53 -31.53
CA GLY A 98 -4.67 -18.37 -32.86
C GLY A 98 -4.44 -19.69 -33.59
N MET A 99 -3.47 -19.71 -34.51
CA MET A 99 -3.07 -20.92 -35.25
C MET A 99 -2.22 -21.89 -34.38
N ARG A 100 -1.76 -22.97 -35.01
CA ARG A 100 -0.98 -24.04 -34.37
C ARG A 100 0.37 -23.49 -33.92
N GLY A 101 0.60 -23.49 -32.61
CA GLY A 101 1.87 -23.12 -31.98
C GLY A 101 1.96 -23.62 -30.54
N GLN A 102 3.11 -23.52 -29.90
CA GLN A 102 3.32 -24.04 -28.54
C GLN A 102 2.30 -23.47 -27.52
N LYS A 103 1.94 -22.19 -27.62
CA LYS A 103 0.96 -21.51 -26.74
C LYS A 103 -0.50 -21.97 -26.95
N SER A 104 -0.80 -22.62 -28.07
CA SER A 104 -2.14 -23.13 -28.39
C SER A 104 -2.38 -24.57 -27.90
N ARG A 105 -1.32 -25.28 -27.49
CA ARG A 105 -1.40 -26.67 -27.04
C ARG A 105 -1.83 -26.75 -25.58
N SER A 106 -2.52 -27.83 -25.23
CA SER A 106 -2.86 -28.16 -23.85
C SER A 106 -1.61 -28.52 -23.06
N GLY A 107 -1.58 -28.15 -21.78
CA GLY A 107 -0.52 -28.49 -20.84
C GLY A 107 0.22 -27.27 -20.28
N PRO A 108 1.25 -27.49 -19.45
CA PRO A 108 2.09 -26.43 -18.93
C PRO A 108 2.79 -25.69 -20.08
N GLY A 109 2.63 -24.37 -20.11
CA GLY A 109 3.35 -23.53 -21.06
C GLY A 109 4.84 -23.39 -20.71
N VAL A 110 5.51 -22.55 -21.49
CA VAL A 110 6.89 -22.12 -21.20
C VAL A 110 6.97 -21.44 -19.82
N ARG A 111 8.02 -21.74 -19.05
CA ARG A 111 8.26 -21.11 -17.74
C ARG A 111 8.31 -19.58 -17.87
N LYS A 112 7.61 -18.88 -16.98
CA LYS A 112 7.69 -17.41 -16.89
C LYS A 112 9.14 -16.96 -16.66
N GLY A 113 9.63 -16.07 -17.52
CA GLY A 113 11.03 -15.61 -17.51
C GLY A 113 11.97 -16.38 -18.43
N PHE A 114 11.50 -17.34 -19.23
CA PHE A 114 12.31 -17.96 -20.28
C PHE A 114 12.26 -17.13 -21.57
N GLU A 115 13.43 -16.87 -22.17
CA GLU A 115 13.62 -15.99 -23.33
C GLU A 115 14.06 -16.76 -24.60
N GLY A 116 13.55 -17.98 -24.80
CA GLY A 116 13.77 -18.73 -26.05
C GLY A 116 15.17 -19.35 -26.21
N GLY A 117 15.88 -19.60 -25.11
CA GLY A 117 17.25 -20.14 -25.12
C GLY A 117 18.32 -19.07 -24.88
N GLN A 118 17.97 -17.80 -25.01
CA GLN A 118 18.82 -16.70 -24.54
C GLN A 118 18.97 -16.79 -23.01
N MET A 119 20.14 -16.44 -22.48
CA MET A 119 20.36 -16.33 -21.03
C MET A 119 19.30 -15.38 -20.43
N PRO A 120 18.40 -15.84 -19.54
CA PRO A 120 17.33 -14.99 -19.03
C PRO A 120 17.81 -13.77 -18.24
N LEU A 121 17.02 -12.69 -18.23
CA LEU A 121 17.33 -11.45 -17.50
C LEU A 121 17.69 -11.69 -16.02
N TYR A 122 16.96 -12.56 -15.33
CA TYR A 122 17.21 -12.87 -13.91
C TYR A 122 18.54 -13.60 -13.66
N ARG A 123 19.20 -14.10 -14.71
CA ARG A 123 20.55 -14.68 -14.66
C ARG A 123 21.62 -13.69 -15.12
N ARG A 124 21.29 -12.73 -15.98
CA ARG A 124 22.23 -11.69 -16.46
C ARG A 124 22.58 -10.69 -15.37
N ILE A 125 21.60 -10.34 -14.55
CA ILE A 125 21.77 -9.35 -13.47
C ILE A 125 22.37 -10.06 -12.24
N PRO A 126 23.39 -9.47 -11.57
CA PRO A 126 23.91 -10.01 -10.32
C PRO A 126 22.85 -10.01 -9.23
N LYS A 127 22.96 -10.95 -8.28
CA LYS A 127 22.08 -10.99 -7.11
C LYS A 127 22.23 -9.70 -6.28
N LEU A 128 21.16 -9.32 -5.58
CA LEU A 128 21.19 -8.18 -4.66
C LEU A 128 22.28 -8.35 -3.58
N ARG A 129 22.91 -7.23 -3.20
CA ARG A 129 23.92 -7.19 -2.14
C ARG A 129 23.37 -7.75 -0.83
N GLY A 130 24.22 -8.42 -0.05
CA GLY A 130 23.85 -9.09 1.20
C GLY A 130 23.17 -10.45 0.99
N ILE A 131 22.09 -10.50 0.20
CA ILE A 131 21.35 -11.75 -0.07
C ILE A 131 22.24 -12.77 -0.80
N ALA A 132 23.07 -12.31 -1.74
CA ALA A 132 24.00 -13.17 -2.48
C ALA A 132 24.98 -13.93 -1.55
N GLY A 133 25.37 -13.32 -0.43
CA GLY A 133 26.29 -13.89 0.56
C GLY A 133 25.59 -14.54 1.76
N GLY A 134 24.26 -14.73 1.72
CA GLY A 134 23.52 -15.37 2.81
C GLY A 134 23.24 -14.47 4.03
N MET A 135 23.48 -13.17 3.94
CA MET A 135 23.15 -12.24 5.04
C MET A 135 21.63 -12.13 5.19
N HIS A 136 21.15 -12.16 6.44
CA HIS A 136 19.73 -11.97 6.72
C HIS A 136 19.25 -10.58 6.29
N ALA A 137 18.04 -10.50 5.72
CA ALA A 137 17.41 -9.24 5.40
C ALA A 137 17.19 -8.41 6.69
N GLY A 138 17.36 -7.09 6.60
CA GLY A 138 17.08 -6.20 7.73
C GLY A 138 15.58 -6.14 8.01
N LEU A 139 15.16 -6.57 9.21
CA LEU A 139 13.78 -6.42 9.66
C LEU A 139 13.63 -5.12 10.48
N PRO A 140 12.45 -4.47 10.44
CA PRO A 140 12.17 -3.33 11.31
C PRO A 140 12.19 -3.76 12.77
N LYS A 141 12.93 -3.00 13.59
CA LYS A 141 13.11 -3.25 15.03
C LYS A 141 12.10 -2.51 15.91
N TYR A 142 11.40 -1.53 15.33
CA TYR A 142 10.48 -0.65 16.05
C TYR A 142 9.19 -0.49 15.27
N VAL A 143 8.10 -0.21 15.99
CA VAL A 143 6.89 0.34 15.39
C VAL A 143 7.08 1.84 15.26
N HIS A 144 7.06 2.35 14.04
CA HIS A 144 7.27 3.76 13.74
C HIS A 144 5.95 4.52 13.78
N VAL A 145 5.92 5.65 14.49
CA VAL A 145 4.78 6.57 14.52
C VAL A 145 5.26 7.98 14.29
N ASN A 146 4.62 8.68 13.36
CA ASN A 146 4.97 10.06 13.06
C ASN A 146 4.23 11.00 14.02
N LEU A 147 4.79 12.20 14.23
CA LEU A 147 4.13 13.22 15.04
C LEU A 147 2.78 13.67 14.43
N ARG A 148 2.66 13.70 13.10
CA ARG A 148 1.41 14.03 12.39
C ARG A 148 0.26 13.11 12.79
N ASP A 149 0.53 11.81 12.88
CA ASP A 149 -0.47 10.80 13.27
C ASP A 149 -0.92 10.99 14.73
N ILE A 150 -0.05 11.53 15.59
CA ILE A 150 -0.36 11.85 16.99
C ILE A 150 -1.20 13.14 17.07
N GLU A 151 -0.91 14.14 16.24
CA GLU A 151 -1.71 15.37 16.15
C GLU A 151 -3.14 15.06 15.68
N ASP A 152 -3.28 14.24 14.63
CA ASP A 152 -4.58 13.82 14.08
C ASP A 152 -5.40 12.99 15.08
N ALA A 153 -4.72 12.23 15.94
CA ALA A 153 -5.34 11.44 17.00
C ALA A 153 -5.85 12.26 18.20
N LYS A 154 -5.65 13.59 18.19
CA LYS A 154 -6.19 14.56 19.15
C LYS A 154 -6.06 14.09 20.61
N PHE A 155 -4.83 13.82 21.03
CA PHE A 155 -4.54 13.57 22.45
C PHE A 155 -4.84 14.83 23.28
N LYS A 156 -5.54 14.67 24.41
CA LYS A 156 -5.72 15.77 25.36
C LYS A 156 -4.39 16.11 26.03
N GLU A 157 -4.27 17.35 26.48
CA GLU A 157 -3.08 17.80 27.21
C GLU A 157 -2.88 16.94 28.47
N GLY A 158 -1.72 16.30 28.58
CA GLY A 158 -1.39 15.38 29.68
C GLY A 158 -1.64 13.89 29.42
N GLU A 159 -2.23 13.50 28.28
CA GLU A 159 -2.40 12.08 27.94
C GLU A 159 -1.06 11.41 27.56
N GLU A 160 -0.82 10.21 28.09
CA GLU A 160 0.37 9.44 27.77
C GLU A 160 0.24 8.68 26.44
N VAL A 161 1.18 8.94 25.53
CA VAL A 161 1.27 8.27 24.23
C VAL A 161 2.06 6.96 24.37
N SER A 162 1.35 5.90 24.76
CA SER A 162 1.84 4.51 24.84
C SER A 162 1.34 3.66 23.66
N LEU A 163 1.90 2.45 23.48
CA LEU A 163 1.42 1.49 22.47
C LEU A 163 -0.05 1.12 22.66
N GLU A 164 -0.50 1.04 23.91
CA GLU A 164 -1.88 0.68 24.25
C GLU A 164 -2.83 1.83 23.94
N SER A 165 -2.46 3.06 24.30
CA SER A 165 -3.22 4.27 23.96
C SER A 165 -3.39 4.42 22.44
N LEU A 166 -2.34 4.14 21.66
CA LEU A 166 -2.37 4.23 20.20
C LEU A 166 -3.21 3.12 19.54
N LYS A 167 -3.25 1.92 20.14
CA LYS A 167 -4.16 0.85 19.71
C LYS A 167 -5.61 1.18 20.02
N ALA A 168 -5.89 1.71 21.22
CA ALA A 168 -7.23 2.08 21.64
C ALA A 168 -7.84 3.16 20.72
N LYS A 169 -7.02 4.11 20.27
CA LYS A 169 -7.43 5.14 19.29
C LYS A 169 -7.41 4.66 17.83
N GLY A 170 -6.99 3.42 17.56
CA GLY A 170 -6.95 2.86 16.21
C GLY A 170 -5.86 3.43 15.29
N VAL A 171 -4.90 4.16 15.84
CA VAL A 171 -3.78 4.76 15.07
C VAL A 171 -2.81 3.67 14.61
N ILE A 172 -2.63 2.61 15.41
CA ILE A 172 -1.80 1.46 15.08
C ILE A 172 -2.58 0.18 15.30
N ASN A 173 -2.48 -0.76 14.36
CA ASN A 173 -2.98 -2.12 14.51
C ASN A 173 -1.84 -3.15 14.29
N PRO A 174 -0.95 -3.35 15.27
CA PRO A 174 0.23 -4.19 15.08
C PRO A 174 -0.13 -5.68 15.06
N SER A 175 0.42 -6.41 14.08
CA SER A 175 0.13 -7.82 13.85
C SER A 175 1.39 -8.71 13.92
N GLY A 176 1.22 -9.98 14.30
CA GLY A 176 2.30 -10.96 14.35
C GLY A 176 3.54 -10.48 15.10
N ARG A 177 4.67 -10.33 14.38
CA ARG A 177 5.97 -9.87 14.91
C ARG A 177 5.90 -8.49 15.55
N GLU A 178 5.09 -7.58 14.98
CA GLU A 178 5.03 -6.17 15.38
C GLU A 178 4.52 -5.98 16.80
N ARG A 179 3.74 -6.93 17.33
CA ARG A 179 3.21 -6.87 18.70
C ARG A 179 4.30 -6.89 19.77
N ARG A 180 5.47 -7.46 19.46
CA ARG A 180 6.62 -7.56 20.37
C ARG A 180 7.59 -6.40 20.21
N LEU A 181 7.40 -5.55 19.21
CA LEU A 181 8.35 -4.49 18.89
C LEU A 181 8.07 -3.25 19.76
N PRO A 182 9.12 -2.59 20.25
CA PRO A 182 8.98 -1.32 20.95
C PRO A 182 8.55 -0.19 20.01
N LEU A 183 7.92 0.84 20.58
CA LEU A 183 7.49 2.04 19.87
C LEU A 183 8.66 3.00 19.63
N LYS A 184 8.73 3.60 18.45
CA LYS A 184 9.66 4.70 18.15
C LYS A 184 8.93 5.85 17.45
N ARG A 185 9.05 7.04 18.03
CA ARG A 185 8.45 8.28 17.50
C ARG A 185 9.39 8.92 16.49
N TYR A 186 8.85 9.39 15.37
CA TYR A 186 9.60 10.07 14.31
C TYR A 186 9.04 11.48 14.11
N CYS A 187 9.92 12.48 14.18
CA CYS A 187 9.67 13.82 13.68
C CYS A 187 10.15 13.84 12.23
N GLY A 188 9.23 13.65 11.28
CA GLY A 188 9.53 13.86 9.87
C GLY A 188 9.58 15.36 9.60
N VAL A 189 10.73 15.85 9.12
CA VAL A 189 10.90 17.21 8.59
C VAL A 189 9.96 17.42 7.41
#